data_AF-G9AI66-F1
#
_entry.id   AF-G9AI66-F1
#
_cell.length_a   1.000
_cell.length_b   1.000
_cell.length_c   1.000
_cell.angle_alpha   90.00
_cell.angle_beta   90.00
_cell.angle_gamma   90.00
#
_symmetry.space_group_name_H-M   'P 1'
#
loop_
_entity.id
_entity.type
_entity.pdbx_description
1 polymer ?
#
loop_
_entity_poly.entity_id
_entity_poly.type
_entity_poly.pdbx_seq_one_letter_code
_entity_poly.pdbx_strand_id
1 'polypeptide(L)'
;MFHIPLMEVDDELRGMLLVDRERTTRAIAMHLLLRMRPQVLFRRNSEEVGLEEVVDRIVDAILTVPERVLGDFAQEGAVPRAAATDFIARVASKSLTDYFEPVHSDRPGGA
;
A
#
# COMPACT_ATOMS: atom_id res chain seq x y z
N MET A 1 -3.72 -13.03 -6.07
CA MET A 1 -3.82 -11.94 -5.08
C MET A 1 -2.40 -11.64 -4.60
N PHE A 2 -1.89 -10.43 -4.86
CA PHE A 2 -0.54 -10.04 -4.45
C PHE A 2 -0.56 -9.58 -2.98
N HIS A 3 0.50 -9.90 -2.24
CA HIS A 3 0.63 -9.55 -0.83
C HIS A 3 1.34 -8.21 -0.67
N ILE A 4 0.71 -7.24 -0.02
CA ILE A 4 1.32 -5.92 0.26
C ILE A 4 2.04 -6.00 1.62
N PRO A 5 3.39 -5.93 1.68
CA PRO A 5 4.12 -6.06 2.93
C PRO A 5 4.09 -4.74 3.73
N LEU A 6 3.06 -4.56 4.57
CA LEU A 6 2.92 -3.42 5.48
C LEU A 6 3.65 -3.57 6.83
N MET A 7 4.08 -4.79 7.18
CA MET A 7 4.71 -5.10 8.47
C MET A 7 6.00 -4.30 8.73
N GLU A 8 6.65 -3.80 7.69
CA GLU A 8 7.94 -3.13 7.76
C GLU A 8 7.85 -1.59 7.53
N VAL A 9 6.67 -1.01 7.71
CA VAL A 9 6.54 0.45 7.87
C VAL A 9 7.11 0.82 9.24
N ASP A 10 7.98 1.84 9.29
CA ASP A 10 8.60 2.30 10.53
C ASP A 10 7.56 2.79 11.55
N ASP A 11 7.73 2.45 12.83
CA ASP A 11 6.78 2.80 13.89
C ASP A 11 6.62 4.33 14.06
N GLU A 12 7.66 5.11 13.76
CA GLU A 12 7.59 6.58 13.74
C GLU A 12 6.69 7.09 12.59
N LEU A 13 6.82 6.49 11.41
CA LEU A 13 5.94 6.75 10.27
C LEU A 13 4.49 6.35 10.57
N ARG A 14 4.27 5.29 11.34
CA ARG A 14 2.92 4.89 11.76
C ARG A 14 2.32 5.89 12.75
N GLY A 15 3.08 6.36 13.74
CA GLY A 15 2.63 7.37 14.68
C GLY A 15 2.25 8.68 14.01
N MET A 16 3.00 9.08 12.97
CA MET A 16 2.74 10.31 12.21
C MET A 16 1.40 10.30 11.44
N LEU A 17 0.81 9.13 11.14
CA LEU A 17 -0.53 9.05 10.53
C LEU A 17 -1.61 9.67 11.41
N LEU A 18 -1.42 9.65 12.73
CA LEU A 18 -2.36 10.23 13.69
C LEU A 18 -2.18 11.74 13.85
N VAL A 19 -1.07 12.31 13.35
CA VAL A 19 -0.70 13.73 13.51
C VAL A 19 -0.91 14.50 12.21
N ASP A 20 -0.42 13.96 11.09
CA ASP A 20 -0.52 14.56 9.76
C ASP A 20 -0.87 13.46 8.74
N ARG A 21 -2.16 13.17 8.65
CA ARG A 21 -2.69 12.06 7.85
C ARG A 21 -2.39 12.23 6.37
N GLU A 22 -2.55 13.43 5.82
CA GLU A 22 -2.39 13.69 4.39
C GLU A 22 -0.93 13.50 3.95
N ARG A 23 0.02 14.09 4.70
CA ARG A 23 1.45 13.99 4.38
C ARG A 23 2.00 12.59 4.62
N THR A 24 1.56 11.94 5.69
CA THR A 24 2.09 10.62 6.10
C THR A 24 1.54 9.50 5.22
N THR A 25 0.29 9.62 4.75
CA THR A 25 -0.32 8.62 3.87
C THR A 25 0.47 8.46 2.57
N ARG A 26 0.97 9.57 2.00
CA ARG A 26 1.80 9.52 0.78
C ARG A 26 3.15 8.84 1.02
N ALA A 27 3.79 9.10 2.16
CA ALA A 27 5.04 8.43 2.54
C ALA A 27 4.84 6.91 2.69
N ILE A 28 3.74 6.49 3.32
CA ILE A 28 3.40 5.07 3.46
C ILE A 28 3.08 4.44 2.10
N ALA A 29 2.32 5.12 1.25
CA ALA A 29 2.02 4.66 -0.11
C ALA A 29 3.29 4.45 -0.95
N MET A 30 4.24 5.39 -0.88
CA MET A 30 5.55 5.26 -1.53
C MET A 30 6.35 4.08 -0.97
N HIS A 31 6.39 3.90 0.36
CA HIS A 31 7.08 2.78 1.00
C HIS A 31 6.52 1.43 0.56
N LEU A 32 5.20 1.33 0.47
CA LEU A 32 4.50 0.14 -0.04
C LEU A 32 4.86 -0.16 -1.49
N LEU A 33 4.83 0.88 -2.33
CA LEU A 33 5.10 0.73 -3.75
C LEU A 33 6.55 0.29 -4.00
N LEU A 34 7.52 0.90 -3.33
CA LEU A 34 8.94 0.55 -3.45
C LEU A 34 9.20 -0.93 -3.12
N ARG A 35 8.43 -1.51 -2.20
CA ARG A 35 8.52 -2.93 -1.83
C ARG A 35 7.84 -3.86 -2.83
N MET A 36 6.77 -3.42 -3.48
CA MET A 36 6.03 -4.21 -4.48
C MET A 36 6.67 -4.17 -5.88
N ARG A 37 7.30 -3.05 -6.24
CA ARG A 37 7.82 -2.76 -7.59
C ARG A 37 8.75 -3.82 -8.18
N PRO A 38 9.60 -4.55 -7.41
CA PRO A 38 10.44 -5.60 -7.98
C PRO A 38 9.65 -6.80 -8.55
N GLN A 39 8.34 -6.89 -8.28
CA GLN A 39 7.54 -8.08 -8.55
C GLN A 39 6.27 -7.81 -9.38
N VAL A 40 5.81 -6.55 -9.41
CA VAL A 40 4.52 -6.17 -10.01
C VAL A 40 4.63 -4.82 -10.71
N LEU A 41 4.23 -4.79 -11.98
CA LEU A 41 3.91 -3.60 -12.75
C LEU A 41 2.39 -3.42 -12.81
N PHE A 42 1.92 -2.19 -13.00
CA PHE A 42 0.49 -1.89 -13.14
C PHE A 42 0.22 -1.36 -14.54
N ARG A 43 -0.84 -1.85 -15.18
CA ARG A 43 -1.29 -1.39 -16.48
C ARG A 43 -2.72 -0.86 -16.42
N ARG A 44 -3.04 0.04 -17.34
CA ARG A 44 -4.41 0.49 -17.61
C ARG A 44 -4.54 0.63 -19.12
N ASN A 45 -5.56 0.03 -19.71
CA ASN A 45 -5.76 0.05 -21.18
C ASN A 45 -4.53 -0.41 -21.97
N SER A 46 -3.85 -1.47 -21.52
CA SER A 46 -2.59 -1.99 -22.09
C SER A 46 -1.35 -1.09 -21.97
N GLU A 47 -1.45 0.09 -21.37
CA GLU A 47 -0.31 0.98 -21.12
C GLU A 47 0.20 0.83 -19.69
N GLU A 48 1.52 0.94 -19.50
CA GLU A 48 2.12 0.98 -18.17
C GLU A 48 1.72 2.26 -17.44
N VAL A 49 1.25 2.11 -16.21
CA VAL A 49 0.83 3.22 -15.36
C VAL A 49 2.04 3.77 -14.62
N GLY A 50 2.18 5.10 -14.63
CA GLY A 50 3.24 5.79 -13.91
C GLY A 50 3.16 5.55 -12.40
N LEU A 51 4.33 5.50 -11.74
CA LEU A 51 4.40 5.26 -10.29
C LEU A 51 3.60 6.27 -9.49
N GLU A 52 3.57 7.53 -9.92
CA GLU A 52 2.81 8.60 -9.27
C GLU A 52 1.31 8.29 -9.22
N GLU A 53 0.75 7.81 -10.33
CA GLU A 53 -0.67 7.46 -10.41
C GLU A 53 -0.99 6.23 -9.53
N VAL A 54 -0.07 5.27 -9.44
CA VAL A 54 -0.20 4.13 -8.51
C VAL A 54 -0.13 4.59 -7.06
N VAL A 55 0.80 5.49 -6.71
CA VAL A 55 0.91 6.07 -5.36
C VAL A 55 -0.37 6.80 -4.99
N ASP A 56 -0.87 7.67 -5.87
CA ASP A 56 -2.07 8.46 -5.61
C ASP A 56 -3.28 7.56 -5.37
N ARG A 57 -3.39 6.44 -6.11
CA ARG A 57 -4.45 5.46 -5.88
C ARG A 57 -4.34 4.75 -4.53
N ILE A 58 -3.13 4.47 -4.06
CA ILE A 58 -2.90 3.91 -2.72
C ILE A 58 -3.22 4.95 -1.65
N VAL A 59 -2.86 6.22 -1.88
CA VAL A 59 -3.16 7.34 -0.98
C VAL A 59 -4.67 7.47 -0.80
N ASP A 60 -5.43 7.56 -1.90
CA ASP A 60 -6.88 7.61 -1.89
C ASP A 60 -7.47 6.44 -1.08
N ALA A 61 -6.95 5.23 -1.30
CA ALA A 61 -7.40 4.04 -0.60
C ALA A 61 -7.19 4.15 0.93
N ILE A 62 -6.00 4.58 1.37
CA ILE A 62 -5.69 4.76 2.80
C ILE A 62 -6.51 5.90 3.41
N LEU A 63 -6.81 6.96 2.65
CA LEU A 63 -7.69 8.05 3.11
C LEU A 63 -9.13 7.57 3.35
N THR A 64 -9.58 6.47 2.72
CA THR A 64 -10.88 5.85 3.03
C THR A 64 -10.89 4.95 4.27
N VAL A 65 -9.71 4.61 4.82
CA VAL A 65 -9.61 3.72 5.99
C VAL A 65 -10.19 4.42 7.23
N PRO A 66 -11.04 3.74 8.04
CA PRO A 66 -11.57 4.33 9.26
C PRO A 66 -10.46 4.71 10.26
N GLU A 67 -10.60 5.87 10.93
CA GLU A 67 -9.60 6.37 11.88
C GLU A 67 -9.29 5.38 13.01
N ARG A 68 -10.29 4.61 13.48
CA ARG A 68 -10.07 3.54 14.46
C ARG A 68 -9.04 2.50 14.00
N VAL A 69 -9.05 2.15 12.72
CA VAL A 69 -8.12 1.16 12.14
C VAL A 69 -6.72 1.78 12.00
N LEU A 70 -6.63 3.08 11.69
CA LEU A 70 -5.35 3.80 11.71
C LEU A 70 -4.78 3.91 13.13
N GLY A 71 -5.65 4.10 14.13
CA GLY A 71 -5.29 4.04 15.55
C GLY A 71 -4.71 2.68 15.92
N ASP A 72 -5.40 1.59 15.58
CA ASP A 72 -4.91 0.22 15.82
C ASP A 72 -3.61 -0.08 15.07
N PHE A 73 -3.43 0.49 13.87
CA PHE A 73 -2.19 0.38 13.10
C PHE A 73 -1.00 1.09 13.76
N ALA A 74 -1.24 2.24 14.39
CA ALA A 74 -0.22 3.04 15.06
C ALA A 74 0.13 2.53 16.47
N GLN A 75 -0.70 1.65 17.05
CA GLN A 75 -0.44 1.09 18.39
C GLN A 75 0.72 0.10 18.41
N GLU A 76 1.35 -0.04 19.58
CA GLU A 76 2.42 -1.02 19.85
C GLU A 76 1.92 -2.47 19.96
N GLY A 77 0.62 -2.67 20.18
CA GLY A 77 0.03 -4.01 20.33
C GLY A 77 0.12 -4.83 19.05
N ALA A 78 0.84 -5.96 19.10
CA ALA A 78 1.08 -6.82 17.93
C ALA A 78 -0.20 -7.34 17.25
N VAL A 79 -1.25 -7.65 18.02
CA VAL A 79 -2.51 -8.22 17.49
C VAL A 79 -3.40 -7.16 16.82
N PRO A 80 -3.75 -6.02 17.46
CA PRO A 80 -4.46 -4.93 16.78
C PRO A 80 -3.69 -4.40 15.56
N ARG A 81 -2.36 -4.26 15.69
CA ARG A 81 -1.48 -3.80 14.62
C ARG A 81 -1.52 -4.73 13.41
N ALA A 82 -1.41 -6.04 13.61
CA ALA A 82 -1.46 -7.01 12.51
C ALA A 82 -2.82 -7.00 11.79
N ALA A 83 -3.93 -6.94 12.55
CA ALA A 83 -5.27 -6.87 11.96
C ALA A 83 -5.49 -5.58 11.14
N ALA A 84 -5.01 -4.44 11.66
CA ALA A 84 -5.11 -3.16 10.97
C ALA A 84 -4.21 -3.10 9.72
N THR A 85 -3.00 -3.64 9.83
CA THR A 85 -2.06 -3.86 8.72
C THR A 85 -2.75 -4.66 7.61
N ASP A 86 -3.31 -5.82 7.92
CA ASP A 86 -4.00 -6.67 6.94
C ASP A 86 -5.19 -5.95 6.29
N PHE A 87 -5.94 -5.17 7.07
CA PHE A 87 -7.06 -4.39 6.55
C PHE A 87 -6.60 -3.33 5.54
N ILE A 88 -5.58 -2.54 5.89
CA ILE A 88 -5.03 -1.49 5.01
C ILE A 88 -4.46 -2.12 3.73
N ALA A 89 -3.76 -3.25 3.83
CA ALA A 89 -3.25 -3.98 2.66
C ALA A 89 -4.39 -4.41 1.73
N ARG A 90 -5.48 -4.96 2.27
CA ARG A 90 -6.64 -5.37 1.47
C ARG A 90 -7.32 -4.20 0.78
N VAL A 91 -7.48 -3.07 1.48
CA VAL A 91 -8.07 -1.85 0.92
C VAL A 91 -7.22 -1.29 -0.21
N ALA A 92 -5.90 -1.17 -0.01
CA ALA A 92 -4.98 -0.71 -1.04
C ALA A 92 -4.92 -1.68 -2.23
N SER A 93 -4.80 -2.99 -1.98
CA SER A 93 -4.77 -4.01 -3.04
C SER A 93 -6.04 -3.99 -3.87
N LYS A 94 -7.21 -3.93 -3.23
CA LYS A 94 -8.50 -3.84 -3.92
C LYS A 94 -8.58 -2.57 -4.77
N SER A 95 -8.23 -1.41 -4.19
CA SER A 95 -8.25 -0.13 -4.91
C SER A 95 -7.38 -0.14 -6.16
N LEU A 96 -6.23 -0.80 -6.09
CA LEU A 96 -5.33 -0.99 -7.22
C LEU A 96 -5.91 -1.95 -8.26
N THR A 97 -6.43 -3.12 -7.87
CA THR A 97 -6.99 -4.09 -8.82
C THR A 97 -8.31 -3.65 -9.47
N ASP A 98 -9.06 -2.76 -8.81
CA ASP A 98 -10.28 -2.20 -9.37
C ASP A 98 -9.97 -1.19 -10.50
N TYR A 99 -8.76 -0.62 -10.54
CA TYR A 99 -8.36 0.44 -11.47
C TYR A 99 -7.26 0.04 -12.44
N PHE A 100 -6.41 -0.91 -12.04
CA PHE A 100 -5.22 -1.32 -12.77
C PHE A 100 -5.16 -2.84 -12.89
N GLU A 101 -4.63 -3.28 -14.01
CA GLU A 101 -4.27 -4.66 -14.27
C GLU A 101 -2.86 -4.92 -13.72
N PRO A 102 -2.70 -5.77 -12.68
CA PRO A 102 -1.38 -6.14 -12.19
C PRO A 102 -0.71 -7.09 -13.18
N VAL A 103 0.50 -6.76 -13.61
CA VAL A 103 1.35 -7.58 -14.45
C VAL A 103 2.55 -8.01 -13.63
N HIS A 104 2.70 -9.31 -13.40
CA HIS A 104 3.89 -9.82 -12.76
C HIS A 104 5.08 -9.65 -13.70
N SER A 105 6.15 -9.03 -13.22
CA SER A 105 7.40 -9.00 -13.96
C SER A 105 7.93 -10.42 -14.04
N ASP A 106 7.81 -11.05 -15.22
CA ASP A 106 8.48 -12.30 -15.50
C ASP A 106 9.97 -12.12 -15.19
N ARG A 107 10.46 -12.91 -14.24
CA ARG A 107 11.89 -13.04 -13.99
C ARG A 107 12.52 -13.50 -15.31
N PRO A 108 13.53 -12.82 -15.88
CA PRO A 108 14.21 -13.36 -17.06
C PRO A 108 14.95 -14.62 -16.60
N GLY A 109 14.40 -15.77 -16.97
CA GLY A 109 14.91 -17.09 -16.65
C GLY A 109 14.26 -18.09 -17.59
N GLY A 110 14.60 -17.99 -18.88
CA GLY A 110 14.00 -18.83 -19.92
C GLY A 110 14.70 -18.68 -21.26
N ALA A 111 16.02 -18.88 -21.30
CA ALA A 111 16.78 -19.37 -22.45
C ALA A 111 18.12 -19.93 -21.95
#